data_AF-A0A2A6C0G7-F1
#
_entry.id   AF-A0A2A6C0G7-F1
#
_cell.length_a   1.000
_cell.length_b   1.000
_cell.length_c   1.000
_cell.angle_alpha   90.00
_cell.angle_beta   90.00
_cell.angle_gamma   90.00
#
_symmetry.space_group_name_H-M   'P 1'
#
loop_
_entity.id
_entity.type
_entity.pdbx_description
1 polymer ?
#
loop_
_entity_poly.entity_id
_entity_poly.type
_entity_poly.pdbx_seq_one_letter_code
_entity_poly.pdbx_strand_id
1 'polypeptide(L)'
;MRPSLLLLLSLSPLALHAAFDKDEAVRVVRIQLNYEQASTREIDHIGKWSSLLKSSLLASLRFINKHWLICGGSEEDKKSATDCGKAHITGETMSDSHYRVNVTFVAERDPVKNAKVEATSTVFGVVQIGLKGGIFQYTNPLKILGKPTPTLILTEKFFCYKGFRLAEDDKCVRDHRQRLADQPLVEVEKPLALRV
;
A
#
# COMPACT_ATOMS: atom_id res chain seq x y z
N MET A 1 -58.15 -29.99 -40.40
CA MET A 1 -56.69 -30.16 -40.18
C MET A 1 -56.13 -28.81 -39.74
N ARG A 2 -55.76 -28.68 -38.46
CA ARG A 2 -55.17 -27.45 -37.88
C ARG A 2 -53.70 -27.74 -37.57
N PRO A 3 -52.73 -26.93 -38.00
CA PRO A 3 -51.37 -27.04 -37.48
C PRO A 3 -51.28 -26.22 -36.19
N SER A 4 -50.92 -26.91 -35.11
CA SER A 4 -50.60 -26.32 -33.81
C SER A 4 -49.28 -25.55 -33.91
N LEU A 5 -49.33 -24.23 -33.71
CA LEU A 5 -48.16 -23.38 -33.52
C LEU A 5 -47.72 -23.51 -32.05
N LEU A 6 -46.68 -24.31 -31.79
CA LEU A 6 -46.01 -24.34 -30.48
C LEU A 6 -44.90 -23.28 -30.49
N LEU A 7 -45.21 -22.12 -29.92
CA LEU A 7 -44.23 -21.09 -29.60
C LEU A 7 -43.41 -21.56 -28.39
N LEU A 8 -42.20 -22.08 -28.63
CA LEU A 8 -41.23 -22.33 -27.58
C LEU A 8 -40.63 -20.99 -27.15
N LEU A 9 -41.15 -20.43 -26.06
CA LEU A 9 -40.53 -19.35 -25.30
C LEU A 9 -39.21 -19.88 -24.72
N SER A 10 -38.10 -19.60 -25.39
CA SER A 10 -36.77 -19.76 -24.82
C SER A 10 -36.58 -18.72 -23.73
N LEU A 11 -36.91 -19.10 -22.50
CA LEU A 11 -36.43 -18.44 -21.28
C LEU A 11 -34.93 -18.65 -21.21
N SER A 12 -34.17 -17.78 -21.87
CA SER A 12 -32.75 -17.60 -21.59
C SER A 12 -32.62 -17.17 -20.13
N PRO A 13 -31.96 -17.93 -19.25
CA PRO A 13 -31.65 -17.43 -17.93
C PRO A 13 -30.69 -16.25 -18.14
N LEU A 14 -31.15 -15.04 -17.82
CA LEU A 14 -30.26 -13.94 -17.51
C LEU A 14 -29.35 -14.45 -16.41
N ALA A 15 -28.14 -14.85 -16.80
CA ALA A 15 -27.03 -15.06 -15.89
C ALA A 15 -26.75 -13.68 -15.27
N LEU A 16 -27.47 -13.41 -14.18
CA LEU A 16 -27.16 -12.37 -13.22
C LEU A 16 -25.79 -12.72 -12.66
N HIS A 17 -24.74 -12.37 -13.41
CA HIS A 17 -23.41 -12.26 -12.86
C HIS A 17 -23.54 -11.15 -11.83
N ALA A 18 -23.81 -11.54 -10.59
CA ALA A 18 -23.47 -10.74 -9.43
C ALA A 18 -21.96 -10.54 -9.55
N ALA A 19 -21.56 -9.48 -10.25
CA ALA A 19 -20.24 -8.91 -10.15
C ALA A 19 -20.12 -8.52 -8.68
N PHE A 20 -19.58 -9.44 -7.87
CA PHE A 20 -19.04 -9.08 -6.59
C PHE A 20 -18.06 -7.96 -6.88
N ASP A 21 -18.38 -6.74 -6.46
CA ASP A 21 -17.48 -5.59 -6.37
C ASP A 21 -16.17 -6.10 -5.75
N LYS A 22 -15.21 -6.47 -6.59
CA LYS A 22 -13.86 -6.85 -6.20
C LYS A 22 -13.03 -5.60 -6.43
N ASP A 23 -12.87 -4.82 -5.37
CA ASP A 23 -11.98 -3.67 -5.39
C ASP A 23 -10.53 -4.14 -5.20
N GLU A 24 -9.57 -3.43 -5.78
CA GLU A 24 -8.16 -3.75 -5.57
C GLU A 24 -7.73 -3.39 -4.15
N ALA A 25 -6.97 -4.28 -3.50
CA ALA A 25 -6.39 -3.98 -2.21
C ALA A 25 -5.25 -2.96 -2.34
N VAL A 26 -5.15 -2.09 -1.34
CA VAL A 26 -4.11 -1.08 -1.19
C VAL A 26 -2.79 -1.78 -0.86
N ARG A 27 -1.81 -1.69 -1.76
CA ARG A 27 -0.46 -2.23 -1.55
C ARG A 27 0.37 -1.27 -0.71
N VAL A 28 0.84 -1.74 0.43
CA VAL A 28 1.76 -1.00 1.31
C VAL A 28 3.10 -1.71 1.30
N VAL A 29 4.14 -0.98 0.94
CA VAL A 29 5.52 -1.48 0.87
C VAL A 29 6.35 -0.82 1.96
N ARG A 30 7.18 -1.62 2.63
CA ARG A 30 8.25 -1.15 3.50
C ARG A 30 9.59 -1.55 2.90
N ILE A 31 10.41 -0.54 2.62
CA ILE A 31 11.82 -0.71 2.30
C ILE A 31 12.65 -0.51 3.58
N GLN A 32 13.68 -1.33 3.74
CA GLN A 32 14.64 -1.22 4.81
C GLN A 32 16.03 -0.95 4.24
N LEU A 33 16.69 0.05 4.79
CA LEU A 33 18.04 0.47 4.47
C LEU A 33 18.91 0.27 5.71
N ASN A 34 20.06 -0.37 5.55
CA ASN A 34 21.02 -0.57 6.63
C ASN A 34 22.25 0.29 6.37
N TYR A 35 22.73 0.96 7.41
CA TYR A 35 23.93 1.80 7.40
C TYR A 35 24.90 1.24 8.44
N GLU A 36 25.81 0.36 8.01
CA GLU A 36 26.70 -0.41 8.90
C GLU A 36 27.97 0.35 9.34
N GLN A 37 28.14 1.57 8.86
CA GLN A 37 29.25 2.48 9.17
C GLN A 37 28.74 3.82 9.73
N ALA A 38 27.59 3.81 10.39
CA ALA A 38 26.98 5.00 10.95
C ALA A 38 27.67 5.41 12.26
N SER A 39 28.02 6.69 12.42
CA SER A 39 28.41 7.27 13.70
C SER A 39 27.17 7.47 14.59
N THR A 40 26.62 6.39 15.17
CA THR A 40 25.32 6.46 15.86
C THR A 40 25.36 7.31 17.12
N ARG A 41 26.50 7.39 17.79
CA ARG A 41 26.72 8.29 18.94
C ARG A 41 26.59 9.77 18.60
N GLU A 42 26.86 10.15 17.35
CA GLU A 42 26.74 11.54 16.90
C GLU A 42 25.29 11.92 16.57
N ILE A 43 24.42 10.94 16.30
CA ILE A 43 23.00 11.15 15.95
C ILE A 43 22.28 11.90 17.07
N ASP A 44 22.52 11.52 18.32
CA ASP A 44 21.85 12.08 19.50
C ASP A 44 22.18 13.57 19.72
N HIS A 45 23.32 14.02 19.18
CA HIS A 45 23.75 15.42 19.23
C HIS A 45 23.13 16.27 18.10
N ILE A 46 22.45 15.65 17.13
CA ILE A 46 21.77 16.35 16.04
C ILE A 46 20.32 16.66 16.42
N GLY A 47 20.06 17.94 16.69
CA GLY A 47 18.72 18.43 16.91
C GLY A 47 17.79 18.11 15.73
N LYS A 48 16.58 17.63 16.04
CA LYS A 48 15.53 17.29 15.06
C LYS A 48 15.93 16.19 14.06
N TRP A 49 16.79 15.26 14.47
CA TRP A 49 17.23 14.10 13.65
C TRP A 49 16.09 13.41 12.89
N SER A 50 15.00 13.05 13.58
CA SER A 50 13.84 12.39 12.95
C SER A 50 13.24 13.21 11.80
N SER A 51 13.17 14.54 11.94
CA SER A 51 12.66 15.42 10.89
C SER A 51 13.61 15.52 9.71
N LEU A 52 14.92 15.59 9.97
CA LEU A 52 15.95 15.62 8.92
C LEU A 52 15.93 14.31 8.12
N LEU A 53 15.96 13.18 8.82
CA LEU A 53 15.86 11.85 8.23
C LEU A 53 14.60 11.73 7.37
N LYS A 54 13.44 12.14 7.90
CA LYS A 54 12.17 12.13 7.18
C LYS A 54 12.22 12.97 5.90
N SER A 55 12.72 14.21 5.98
CA SER A 55 12.78 15.10 4.82
C SER A 55 13.69 14.58 3.70
N SER A 56 14.84 13.99 4.06
CA SER A 56 15.79 13.47 3.10
C SER A 56 15.25 12.23 2.39
N LEU A 57 14.69 11.28 3.14
CA LEU A 57 14.16 10.04 2.56
C LEU A 57 12.91 10.28 1.72
N LEU A 58 12.06 11.25 2.11
CA LEU A 58 10.95 11.70 1.26
C LEU A 58 11.47 12.30 -0.05
N ALA A 59 12.55 13.10 -0.02
CA ALA A 59 13.14 13.64 -1.23
C ALA A 59 13.70 12.53 -2.14
N SER A 60 14.37 11.52 -1.57
CA SER A 60 14.85 10.33 -2.30
C SER A 60 13.70 9.57 -2.96
N LEU A 61 12.61 9.30 -2.23
CA LEU A 61 11.41 8.65 -2.77
C LEU A 61 10.73 9.46 -3.87
N ARG A 62 10.59 10.78 -3.67
CA ARG A 62 10.06 11.69 -4.70
C ARG A 62 10.90 11.68 -5.96
N PHE A 63 12.22 11.64 -5.82
CA PHE A 63 13.11 11.58 -6.97
C PHE A 63 12.88 10.29 -7.77
N ILE A 64 12.75 9.13 -7.10
CA ILE A 64 12.42 7.87 -7.78
C ILE A 64 11.03 7.99 -8.42
N ASN A 65 10.02 8.45 -7.68
CA ASN A 65 8.63 8.55 -8.14
C ASN A 65 8.47 9.44 -9.38
N LYS A 66 9.26 10.51 -9.47
CA LYS A 66 9.29 11.42 -10.62
C LYS A 66 9.70 10.73 -11.92
N HIS A 67 10.48 9.66 -11.85
CA HIS A 67 10.98 8.92 -13.02
C HIS A 67 10.25 7.60 -13.23
N TRP A 68 9.84 6.95 -12.15
CA TRP A 68 9.12 5.69 -12.11
C TRP A 68 7.91 5.86 -11.21
N LEU A 69 6.71 5.66 -11.72
CA LEU A 69 5.46 5.86 -10.96
C LEU A 69 5.29 4.73 -9.94
N ILE A 70 6.03 4.80 -8.84
CA ILE A 70 6.09 3.77 -7.78
C ILE A 70 5.07 3.98 -6.69
N CYS A 71 4.47 5.17 -6.63
CA CYS A 71 3.56 5.56 -5.59
C CYS A 71 2.16 5.73 -6.17
N GLY A 72 1.21 5.03 -5.56
CA GLY A 72 -0.14 4.87 -6.07
C GLY A 72 -1.12 4.61 -4.93
N GLY A 73 -2.40 4.72 -5.22
CA GLY A 73 -3.52 4.58 -4.31
C GLY A 73 -4.83 4.55 -5.10
N SER A 74 -5.97 4.54 -4.43
CA SER A 74 -7.28 4.54 -5.10
C SER A 74 -7.47 5.76 -6.02
N GLU A 75 -8.45 5.75 -6.93
CA GLU A 75 -8.76 6.89 -7.83
C GLU A 75 -8.88 8.24 -7.08
N GLU A 76 -9.29 8.22 -5.81
CA GLU A 76 -9.36 9.40 -4.94
C GLU A 76 -7.99 9.92 -4.49
N ASP A 77 -7.01 9.02 -4.31
CA ASP A 77 -5.62 9.34 -3.94
C ASP A 77 -4.80 9.87 -5.12
N LYS A 78 -5.26 9.66 -6.35
CA LYS A 78 -4.58 10.13 -7.58
C LYS A 78 -4.47 11.65 -7.67
N LYS A 79 -5.29 12.42 -6.93
CA LYS A 79 -5.11 13.87 -6.80
C LYS A 79 -3.86 14.26 -5.97
N SER A 80 -3.26 13.31 -5.26
CA SER A 80 -2.01 13.45 -4.49
C SER A 80 -0.82 12.67 -5.08
N ALA A 81 -0.95 12.17 -6.31
CA ALA A 81 -0.13 11.15 -6.97
C ALA A 81 1.38 11.42 -7.11
N THR A 82 1.91 12.60 -6.75
CA THR A 82 3.31 12.93 -7.05
C THR A 82 4.31 12.53 -5.96
N ASP A 83 3.85 12.24 -4.73
CA ASP A 83 4.70 12.44 -3.55
C ASP A 83 4.86 11.24 -2.61
N CYS A 84 4.44 10.03 -3.00
CA CYS A 84 4.45 8.85 -2.09
C CYS A 84 3.70 9.10 -0.76
N GLY A 85 2.82 10.11 -0.76
CA GLY A 85 1.97 10.53 0.34
C GLY A 85 2.68 10.73 1.67
N LYS A 86 1.99 10.31 2.73
CA LYS A 86 2.43 10.35 4.14
C LYS A 86 3.38 9.19 4.46
N ALA A 87 4.41 8.96 3.63
CA ALA A 87 5.36 7.86 3.87
C ALA A 87 5.85 7.91 5.33
N HIS A 88 5.72 6.77 6.01
CA HIS A 88 6.11 6.62 7.39
C HIS A 88 7.58 6.22 7.44
N ILE A 89 8.39 7.07 8.06
CA ILE A 89 9.84 6.95 8.11
C ILE A 89 10.23 6.79 9.57
N THR A 90 10.96 5.72 9.85
CA THR A 90 11.56 5.46 11.16
C THR A 90 13.03 5.17 10.99
N GLY A 91 13.81 5.51 12.01
CA GLY A 91 15.20 5.11 12.11
C GLY A 91 15.49 4.59 13.50
N GLU A 92 16.31 3.56 13.59
CA GLU A 92 16.68 2.88 14.83
C GLU A 92 18.19 2.62 14.87
N THR A 93 18.78 2.86 16.04
CA THR A 93 20.17 2.49 16.33
C THR A 93 20.20 1.00 16.67
N MET A 94 20.86 0.20 15.83
CA MET A 94 21.03 -1.23 16.02
C MET A 94 22.26 -1.55 16.87
N SER A 95 23.33 -0.75 16.70
CA SER A 95 24.58 -0.83 17.45
C SER A 95 25.35 0.49 17.39
N ASP A 96 26.55 0.54 17.98
CA ASP A 96 27.45 1.71 17.93
C ASP A 96 27.84 2.15 16.51
N SER A 97 27.78 1.25 15.52
CA SER A 97 28.13 1.55 14.13
C SER A 97 27.01 1.26 13.13
N HIS A 98 25.85 0.76 13.59
CA HIS A 98 24.78 0.31 12.71
C HIS A 98 23.50 1.10 12.97
N TYR A 99 23.07 1.83 11.95
CA TYR A 99 21.76 2.48 11.91
C TYR A 99 20.86 1.81 10.88
N ARG A 100 19.59 1.58 11.22
CA ARG A 100 18.60 1.05 10.29
C ARG A 100 17.52 2.10 10.06
N VAL A 101 17.11 2.21 8.80
CA VAL A 101 16.00 3.05 8.38
C VAL A 101 14.94 2.20 7.74
N ASN A 102 13.68 2.41 8.12
CA ASN A 102 12.52 1.85 7.45
C ASN A 102 11.71 2.96 6.82
N VAL A 103 11.32 2.77 5.55
CA VAL A 103 10.39 3.66 4.87
C VAL A 103 9.21 2.86 4.38
N THR A 104 8.03 3.18 4.91
CA THR A 104 6.76 2.52 4.58
C THR A 104 5.88 3.49 3.80
N PHE A 105 5.43 3.10 2.61
CA PHE A 105 4.61 3.94 1.74
C PHE A 105 3.58 3.09 0.98
N VAL A 106 2.53 3.74 0.50
CA VAL A 106 1.56 3.10 -0.40
C VAL A 106 2.19 3.06 -1.79
N ALA A 107 2.34 1.87 -2.33
CA ALA A 107 3.03 1.63 -3.58
C ALA A 107 2.05 1.25 -4.68
N GLU A 108 2.38 1.65 -5.90
CA GLU A 108 1.69 1.19 -7.10
C GLU A 108 1.91 -0.32 -7.31
N ARG A 109 1.01 -0.97 -8.04
CA ARG A 109 1.19 -2.39 -8.40
C ARG A 109 2.27 -2.55 -9.45
N ASP A 110 2.98 -3.68 -9.36
CA ASP A 110 3.90 -4.07 -10.41
C ASP A 110 3.12 -4.60 -11.63
N PRO A 111 3.54 -4.30 -12.87
CA PRO A 111 4.70 -3.49 -13.21
C PRO A 111 4.44 -1.97 -13.11
N VAL A 112 5.40 -1.25 -12.52
CA VAL A 112 5.40 0.21 -12.51
C VAL A 112 5.93 0.77 -13.82
N LYS A 113 5.35 1.89 -14.26
CA LYS A 113 5.71 2.54 -15.52
C LYS A 113 6.73 3.65 -15.29
N ASN A 114 7.63 3.82 -16.25
CA ASN A 114 8.44 5.03 -16.34
C ASN A 114 7.55 6.22 -16.75
N ALA A 115 7.83 7.40 -16.19
CA ALA A 115 7.04 8.60 -16.42
C ALA A 115 7.25 9.24 -17.81
N LYS A 116 8.32 8.89 -18.52
CA LYS A 116 8.73 9.57 -19.77
C LYS A 116 8.88 8.64 -20.96
N VAL A 117 9.20 7.37 -20.73
CA VAL A 117 9.44 6.38 -21.79
C VAL A 117 8.56 5.16 -21.58
N GLU A 118 8.30 4.40 -22.64
CA GLU A 118 7.55 3.13 -22.57
C GLU A 118 8.42 2.01 -21.98
N ALA A 119 8.80 2.16 -20.71
CA ALA A 119 9.53 1.16 -19.95
C ALA A 119 8.76 0.77 -18.69
N THR A 120 8.85 -0.50 -18.32
CA THR A 120 8.22 -1.07 -17.12
C THR A 120 9.26 -1.74 -16.23
N SER A 121 9.01 -1.73 -14.93
CA SER A 121 9.85 -2.41 -13.94
C SER A 121 9.02 -2.82 -12.72
N THR A 122 9.68 -3.27 -11.65
CA THR A 122 9.04 -3.48 -10.35
C THR A 122 9.45 -2.39 -9.36
N VAL A 123 8.63 -2.13 -8.33
CA VAL A 123 8.96 -1.22 -7.23
C VAL A 123 10.30 -1.62 -6.60
N PHE A 124 10.52 -2.92 -6.37
CA PHE A 124 11.81 -3.42 -5.89
C PHE A 124 12.95 -3.03 -6.83
N GLY A 125 12.82 -3.29 -8.14
CA GLY A 125 13.86 -3.05 -9.13
C GLY A 125 14.27 -1.59 -9.21
N VAL A 126 13.32 -0.67 -9.28
CA VAL A 126 13.61 0.76 -9.41
C VAL A 126 14.16 1.36 -8.12
N VAL A 127 13.69 0.92 -6.95
CA VAL A 127 14.26 1.35 -5.66
C VAL A 127 15.66 0.80 -5.49
N GLN A 128 15.92 -0.45 -5.89
CA GLN A 128 17.24 -1.08 -5.85
C GLN A 128 18.23 -0.37 -6.79
N ILE A 129 17.79 0.06 -7.98
CA ILE A 129 18.58 0.92 -8.88
C ILE A 129 18.87 2.25 -8.18
N GLY A 130 17.88 2.87 -7.55
CA GLY A 130 18.07 4.10 -6.79
C GLY A 130 19.08 3.97 -5.66
N LEU A 131 19.01 2.88 -4.89
CA LEU A 131 19.97 2.56 -3.84
C LEU A 131 21.39 2.43 -4.38
N LYS A 132 21.59 1.66 -5.45
CA LYS A 132 22.90 1.48 -6.09
C LYS A 132 23.42 2.77 -6.73
N GLY A 133 22.52 3.59 -7.28
CA GLY A 133 22.81 4.91 -7.82
C GLY A 133 23.04 6.00 -6.76
N GLY A 134 23.01 5.62 -5.48
CA GLY A 134 23.30 6.51 -4.37
C GLY A 134 22.14 7.39 -3.93
N ILE A 135 20.92 7.27 -4.47
CA ILE A 135 19.80 8.17 -4.14
C ILE A 135 19.50 8.26 -2.64
N PHE A 136 19.79 7.21 -1.88
CA PHE A 136 19.65 7.15 -0.42
C PHE A 136 20.93 7.55 0.36
N GLN A 137 21.93 8.09 -0.32
CA GLN A 137 23.21 8.52 0.25
C GLN A 137 23.28 10.03 0.48
N TYR A 138 22.28 10.74 1.03
CA TYR A 138 22.33 12.21 0.92
C TYR A 138 21.81 13.14 2.04
N THR A 139 22.29 14.39 1.91
CA THR A 139 22.32 15.60 2.76
C THR A 139 23.51 15.68 3.72
N ASN A 140 24.16 16.86 3.78
CA ASN A 140 25.30 17.12 4.69
C ASN A 140 25.05 16.63 6.13
N PRO A 141 23.85 16.78 6.71
CA PRO A 141 23.55 16.29 8.06
C PRO A 141 23.49 14.76 8.19
N LEU A 142 23.18 14.02 7.11
CA LEU A 142 23.07 12.56 7.14
C LEU A 142 24.38 11.86 6.77
N LYS A 143 25.46 12.61 6.53
CA LYS A 143 26.80 12.03 6.27
C LYS A 143 27.27 11.12 7.39
N ILE A 144 26.82 11.36 8.62
CA ILE A 144 27.12 10.53 9.78
C ILE A 144 26.57 9.10 9.65
N LEU A 145 25.62 8.83 8.75
CA LEU A 145 25.17 7.47 8.47
C LEU A 145 26.13 6.70 7.55
N GLY A 146 27.04 7.40 6.86
CA GLY A 146 27.87 6.80 5.83
C GLY A 146 27.04 6.30 4.64
N LYS A 147 27.55 5.26 3.96
CA LYS A 147 26.86 4.64 2.82
C LYS A 147 25.93 3.53 3.32
N PRO A 148 24.70 3.41 2.78
CA PRO A 148 23.88 2.26 3.04
C PRO A 148 24.48 1.03 2.36
N THR A 149 24.20 -0.14 2.91
CA THR A 149 24.49 -1.43 2.29
C THR A 149 23.78 -1.51 0.93
N PRO A 150 24.37 -2.17 -0.08
CA PRO A 150 23.75 -2.28 -1.41
C PRO A 150 22.51 -3.20 -1.44
N THR A 151 22.27 -3.94 -0.36
CA THR A 151 21.13 -4.85 -0.22
C THR A 151 19.88 -4.08 0.20
N LEU A 152 18.87 -4.06 -0.65
CA LEU A 152 17.53 -3.59 -0.31
C LEU A 152 16.69 -4.75 0.25
N ILE A 153 16.07 -4.55 1.40
CA ILE A 153 15.01 -5.44 1.88
C ILE A 153 13.68 -4.76 1.62
N LEU A 154 12.77 -5.47 0.94
CA LEU A 154 11.43 -5.00 0.66
C LEU A 154 10.43 -6.00 1.24
N THR A 155 9.47 -5.48 2.01
CA THR A 155 8.34 -6.25 2.54
C THR A 155 7.05 -5.57 2.09
N GLU A 156 6.03 -6.35 1.76
CA GLU A 156 4.75 -5.82 1.30
C GLU A 156 3.57 -6.44 2.05
N LYS A 157 2.50 -5.66 2.15
CA LYS A 157 1.22 -6.06 2.73
C LYS A 157 0.09 -5.39 1.97
N PHE A 158 -1.05 -6.05 1.89
CA PHE A 158 -2.26 -5.55 1.25
C PHE A 158 -3.32 -5.23 2.29
N PHE A 159 -4.02 -4.11 2.09
CA PHE A 159 -5.04 -3.62 3.00
C PHE A 159 -6.32 -3.26 2.24
N CYS A 160 -7.46 -3.48 2.89
CA CYS A 160 -8.77 -3.09 2.38
C CYS A 160 -9.31 -1.88 3.15
N TYR A 161 -10.12 -1.07 2.47
CA TYR A 161 -10.87 -0.01 3.12
C TYR A 161 -11.92 -0.57 4.09
N LYS A 162 -12.36 0.28 5.02
CA LYS A 162 -13.42 -0.07 5.98
C LYS A 162 -14.68 -0.53 5.21
N GLY A 163 -15.31 -1.61 5.66
CA GLY A 163 -16.44 -2.22 4.93
C GLY A 163 -16.03 -3.36 4.00
N PHE A 164 -14.73 -3.64 3.86
CA PHE A 164 -14.20 -4.68 3.00
C PHE A 164 -13.22 -5.57 3.75
N ARG A 165 -13.09 -6.82 3.31
CA ARG A 165 -12.12 -7.80 3.81
C ARG A 165 -11.22 -8.28 2.68
N LEU A 166 -9.98 -8.63 3.02
CA LEU A 166 -9.02 -9.19 2.06
C LEU A 166 -9.49 -10.57 1.58
N ALA A 167 -9.37 -10.79 0.28
CA ALA A 167 -9.61 -12.04 -0.42
C ALA A 167 -8.50 -12.25 -1.44
N GLU A 168 -8.05 -13.50 -1.62
CA GLU A 168 -7.04 -13.86 -2.63
C GLU A 168 -5.74 -13.03 -2.51
N ASP A 169 -5.39 -12.62 -1.28
CA ASP A 169 -4.18 -11.86 -0.88
C ASP A 169 -4.05 -10.42 -1.40
N ASP A 170 -4.73 -10.06 -2.49
CA ASP A 170 -4.59 -8.75 -3.12
C ASP A 170 -5.92 -8.11 -3.57
N LYS A 171 -7.06 -8.71 -3.25
CA LYS A 171 -8.38 -8.17 -3.57
C LYS A 171 -9.20 -7.90 -2.33
N CYS A 172 -10.11 -6.96 -2.44
CA CYS A 172 -11.05 -6.61 -1.40
C CYS A 172 -12.45 -7.03 -1.82
N VAL A 173 -13.16 -7.68 -0.91
CA VAL A 173 -14.58 -8.01 -1.08
C VAL A 173 -15.37 -7.37 0.03
N ARG A 174 -16.57 -6.87 -0.31
CA ARG A 174 -17.44 -6.21 0.65
C ARG A 174 -17.79 -7.16 1.81
N ASP A 175 -17.65 -6.67 3.03
CA ASP A 175 -18.01 -7.43 4.23
C ASP A 175 -19.51 -7.32 4.50
N HIS A 176 -20.26 -8.33 4.08
CA HIS A 176 -21.72 -8.41 4.31
C HIS A 176 -22.09 -8.57 5.79
N ARG A 177 -21.16 -8.95 6.68
CA ARG A 177 -21.43 -9.03 8.12
C ARG A 177 -21.56 -7.64 8.76
N GLN A 178 -20.92 -6.62 8.17
CA GLN A 178 -20.99 -5.26 8.68
C GLN A 178 -22.37 -4.60 8.43
N ARG A 179 -23.09 -5.00 7.35
CA ARG A 179 -24.49 -4.57 7.12
C ARG A 179 -25.48 -5.09 8.17
N LEU A 180 -25.16 -6.17 8.88
CA LEU A 180 -26.03 -6.73 9.93
C LEU A 180 -25.81 -6.04 11.29
N ALA A 181 -24.65 -5.42 11.51
CA ALA A 181 -24.33 -4.72 12.76
C ALA A 181 -24.90 -3.29 12.81
N ASP A 182 -25.16 -2.67 11.65
CA ASP A 182 -25.77 -1.33 11.55
C ASP A 182 -27.31 -1.36 11.50
N GLN A 183 -27.94 -2.53 11.62
CA GLN A 183 -29.39 -2.61 11.81
C GLN A 183 -29.72 -2.25 13.27
N PRO A 184 -30.66 -1.33 13.53
CA PRO A 184 -31.06 -1.03 14.90
C PRO A 184 -31.53 -2.33 15.56
N LEU A 185 -31.10 -2.56 16.81
CA LEU A 185 -31.59 -3.66 17.63
C LEU A 185 -33.10 -3.47 17.77
N VAL A 186 -33.87 -4.24 17.00
CA VAL A 186 -35.31 -4.35 17.22
C VAL A 186 -35.47 -5.25 18.45
N GLU A 187 -35.85 -4.66 19.57
CA GLU A 187 -36.38 -5.43 20.69
C GLU A 187 -37.58 -6.23 20.20
N VAL A 188 -37.40 -7.53 20.05
CA VAL A 188 -38.52 -8.44 19.83
C VAL A 188 -39.18 -8.62 21.19
N GLU A 189 -40.25 -7.87 21.45
CA GLU A 189 -41.16 -8.18 22.54
C GLU A 189 -41.68 -9.61 22.35
N LYS A 190 -41.26 -10.50 23.24
CA LYS A 190 -41.69 -11.89 23.27
C LYS A 190 -43.08 -11.90 23.91
N PRO A 191 -44.17 -12.26 23.20
CA PRO A 191 -45.48 -12.30 23.81
C PRO A 191 -45.50 -13.33 24.95
N LEU A 192 -46.04 -12.90 26.08
CA LEU A 192 -46.22 -13.69 27.29
C LEU A 192 -47.00 -14.96 26.94
N ALA A 193 -46.42 -16.12 27.24
CA ALA A 193 -47.09 -17.40 27.06
C ALA A 193 -48.37 -17.43 27.91
N LEU A 194 -49.54 -17.47 27.25
CA LEU A 194 -50.81 -17.83 27.86
C LEU A 194 -50.70 -19.27 28.35
N ARG A 195 -50.58 -19.45 29.67
CA ARG A 195 -50.83 -20.72 30.34
C ARG A 195 -52.36 -20.94 30.33
N VAL A 196 -52.78 -22.03 29.69
CA VAL A 196 -54.09 -22.66 29.92
C VAL A 196 -53.98 -23.56 31.14
#